data_AF-A0A964X7I8-F1
#
_entry.id   AF-A0A964X7I8-F1
#
_cell.length_a   1.000
_cell.length_b   1.000
_cell.length_c   1.000
_cell.angle_alpha   90.00
_cell.angle_beta   90.00
_cell.angle_gamma   90.00
#
_symmetry.space_group_name_H-M   'P 1'
#
loop_
_entity.id
_entity.type
_entity.pdbx_description
1 polymer ?
#
loop_
_entity_poly.entity_id
_entity_poly.type
_entity_poly.pdbx_seq_one_letter_code
_entity_poly.pdbx_strand_id
1 'polypeptide(L)'
;MAVSITRTDLSARALRAAAAKAKDAKAARRMLALALVLEGVDRKTAAESCGMDRQTLRDWVHRYNAEGLEGLSDRRSPGPRPRLSPEQKAELGRMVLEGPDPAVDGVVRWRRVGLQRKIEARFGVAMHERTVGKQLAALGFRRLSVRPQHPKSDPEAQEAFKKTSLRP
;
A
#
# COMPACT_ATOMS: atom_id res chain seq x y z
N MET A 1 27.13 19.83 12.79
CA MET A 1 28.39 19.04 12.62
C MET A 1 28.74 18.90 11.15
N ALA A 2 30.00 19.01 10.74
CA ALA A 2 30.41 18.61 9.39
C ALA A 2 30.22 17.09 9.24
N VAL A 3 29.87 16.62 8.05
CA VAL A 3 29.75 15.17 7.78
C VAL A 3 30.88 14.83 6.81
N SER A 4 31.68 13.84 7.14
CA SER A 4 32.79 13.35 6.33
C SER A 4 32.42 12.01 5.69
N ILE A 5 32.96 11.74 4.51
CA ILE A 5 32.89 10.41 3.91
C ILE A 5 33.94 9.57 4.63
N THR A 6 33.48 8.58 5.41
CA THR A 6 34.36 7.67 6.18
C THR A 6 34.57 6.34 5.46
N ARG A 7 33.68 6.02 4.52
CA ARG A 7 33.79 4.82 3.69
C ARG A 7 34.61 5.15 2.43
N THR A 8 35.85 4.69 2.39
CA THR A 8 36.84 4.99 1.33
C THR A 8 37.24 3.76 0.50
N ASP A 9 36.43 2.70 0.55
CA ASP A 9 36.55 1.52 -0.32
C ASP A 9 36.41 1.86 -1.81
N LEU A 10 35.69 2.94 -2.13
CA LEU A 10 35.58 3.49 -3.48
C LEU A 10 36.29 4.84 -3.60
N SER A 11 37.15 4.94 -4.61
CA SER A 11 37.74 6.21 -5.03
C SER A 11 36.70 7.10 -5.75
N ALA A 12 36.98 8.41 -5.86
CA ALA A 12 36.18 9.33 -6.66
C ALA A 12 36.00 8.84 -8.13
N ARG A 13 37.06 8.24 -8.72
CA ARG A 13 36.98 7.63 -10.05
C ARG A 13 36.03 6.44 -10.09
N ALA A 14 36.05 5.58 -9.06
CA ALA A 14 35.15 4.44 -8.97
C ALA A 14 33.68 4.88 -8.79
N LEU A 15 33.42 5.93 -7.99
CA LEU A 15 32.09 6.52 -7.85
C LEU A 15 31.55 7.08 -9.17
N ARG A 16 32.39 7.75 -9.97
CA ARG A 16 32.01 8.20 -11.32
C ARG A 16 31.71 7.04 -12.26
N ALA A 17 32.53 5.98 -12.22
CA ALA A 17 32.29 4.79 -13.02
C ALA A 17 30.97 4.08 -12.62
N ALA A 18 30.64 4.06 -11.32
CA ALA A 18 29.35 3.57 -10.84
C ALA A 18 28.19 4.47 -11.31
N ALA A 19 28.34 5.79 -11.23
CA ALA A 19 27.35 6.75 -11.69
C ALA A 19 27.03 6.58 -13.19
N ALA A 20 28.05 6.37 -14.02
CA ALA A 20 27.90 6.15 -15.46
C ALA A 20 27.12 4.87 -15.81
N LYS A 21 27.14 3.87 -14.92
CA LYS A 21 26.42 2.59 -15.09
C LYS A 21 25.06 2.58 -14.41
N ALA A 22 24.75 3.57 -13.56
CA ALA A 22 23.52 3.62 -12.80
C ALA A 22 22.32 3.91 -13.70
N LYS A 23 21.25 3.12 -13.55
CA LYS A 23 19.97 3.35 -14.25
C LYS A 23 19.14 4.46 -13.59
N ASP A 24 19.31 4.66 -12.28
CA ASP A 24 18.65 5.72 -11.53
C ASP A 24 19.48 7.01 -11.60
N ALA A 25 18.95 8.01 -12.32
CA ALA A 25 19.59 9.31 -12.48
C ALA A 25 19.81 10.05 -11.14
N LYS A 26 18.95 9.84 -10.13
CA LYS A 26 19.15 10.44 -8.81
C LYS A 26 20.29 9.75 -8.07
N ALA A 27 20.36 8.43 -8.11
CA ALA A 27 21.48 7.67 -7.57
C ALA A 27 22.80 8.09 -8.22
N ALA A 28 22.82 8.26 -9.56
CA ALA A 28 23.98 8.75 -10.29
C ALA A 28 24.43 10.14 -9.81
N ARG A 29 23.52 11.11 -9.66
CA ARG A 29 23.86 12.44 -9.13
C ARG A 29 24.43 12.39 -7.72
N ARG A 30 23.92 11.50 -6.86
CA ARG A 30 24.45 11.31 -5.50
C ARG A 30 25.88 10.75 -5.52
N MET A 31 26.15 9.78 -6.39
CA MET A 31 27.49 9.23 -6.59
C MET A 31 28.48 10.31 -7.09
N LEU A 32 28.06 11.15 -8.03
CA LEU A 32 28.86 12.27 -8.52
C LEU A 32 29.14 13.30 -7.43
N ALA A 33 28.13 13.64 -6.61
CA ALA A 33 28.30 14.56 -5.49
C ALA A 33 29.31 14.03 -4.46
N LEU A 34 29.27 12.73 -4.14
CA LEU A 34 30.25 12.09 -3.27
C LEU A 34 31.66 12.10 -3.88
N ALA A 35 31.78 11.88 -5.20
CA ALA A 35 33.07 11.96 -5.89
C ALA A 35 33.70 13.35 -5.78
N LEU A 36 32.91 14.42 -5.94
CA LEU A 36 33.37 15.80 -5.76
C LEU A 36 33.83 16.06 -4.32
N VAL A 37 33.10 15.56 -3.33
CA VAL A 37 33.50 15.70 -1.91
C VAL A 37 34.81 14.95 -1.63
N LEU A 38 35.02 13.76 -2.21
CA LEU A 38 36.28 13.02 -2.08
C LEU A 38 37.48 13.75 -2.73
N GLU A 39 37.22 14.61 -3.72
CA GLU A 39 38.23 15.45 -4.37
C GLU A 39 38.45 16.79 -3.65
N GLY A 40 37.83 16.98 -2.49
CA GLY A 40 38.02 18.17 -1.67
C GLY A 40 37.12 19.34 -2.07
N VAL A 41 36.18 19.15 -3.00
CA VAL A 41 35.15 20.17 -3.28
C VAL A 41 34.27 20.33 -2.05
N ASP A 42 33.98 21.57 -1.67
CA ASP A 42 33.13 21.83 -0.52
C ASP A 42 31.70 21.28 -0.74
N ARG A 43 31.04 20.90 0.35
CA ARG A 43 29.74 20.21 0.30
C ARG A 43 28.63 21.05 -0.32
N LYS A 44 28.70 22.40 -0.25
CA LYS A 44 27.67 23.26 -0.85
C LYS A 44 27.81 23.20 -2.37
N THR A 45 29.02 23.45 -2.89
CA THR A 45 29.31 23.43 -4.32
C THR A 45 29.07 22.05 -4.93
N ALA A 46 29.46 20.97 -4.23
CA ALA A 46 29.21 19.61 -4.69
C ALA A 46 27.71 19.28 -4.80
N ALA A 47 26.91 19.72 -3.82
CA ALA A 47 25.46 19.53 -3.82
C ALA A 47 24.79 20.31 -4.95
N GLU A 48 25.11 21.59 -5.10
CA GLU A 48 24.55 22.48 -6.12
C GLU A 48 24.89 21.97 -7.53
N SER A 49 26.14 21.56 -7.76
CA SER A 49 26.60 20.98 -9.03
C SER A 49 25.87 19.68 -9.40
N CYS A 50 25.35 18.97 -8.41
CA CYS A 50 24.60 17.72 -8.60
C CYS A 50 23.08 17.89 -8.40
N GLY A 51 22.58 19.12 -8.37
CA GLY A 51 21.15 19.44 -8.34
C GLY A 51 20.44 19.06 -7.03
N MET A 52 21.14 19.18 -5.89
CA MET A 52 20.54 18.97 -4.56
C MET A 52 20.99 20.03 -3.57
N ASP A 53 20.27 20.17 -2.46
CA ASP A 53 20.69 21.05 -1.37
C ASP A 53 21.74 20.38 -0.46
N ARG A 54 22.43 21.22 0.32
CA ARG A 54 23.52 20.81 1.20
C ARG A 54 23.11 19.83 2.30
N GLN A 55 21.86 19.89 2.79
CA GLN A 55 21.33 18.97 3.80
C GLN A 55 20.99 17.62 3.17
N THR A 56 20.40 17.62 1.97
CA THR A 56 20.18 16.39 1.20
C THR A 56 21.49 15.65 0.96
N LEU A 57 22.55 16.32 0.49
CA LEU A 57 23.86 15.67 0.31
C LEU A 57 24.43 15.13 1.63
N ARG A 58 24.23 15.84 2.75
CA ARG A 58 24.66 15.36 4.07
C ARG A 58 23.98 14.03 4.44
N ASP A 59 22.68 13.92 4.21
CA ASP A 59 21.92 12.70 4.53
C ASP A 59 22.36 11.53 3.64
N TRP A 60 22.72 11.79 2.37
CA TRP A 60 23.29 10.78 1.47
C TRP A 60 24.68 10.35 1.87
N VAL A 61 25.54 11.24 2.38
CA VAL A 61 26.86 10.85 2.91
C VAL A 61 26.69 9.92 4.12
N HIS A 62 25.78 10.23 5.05
CA HIS A 62 25.49 9.34 6.17
C HIS A 62 25.06 7.95 5.70
N ARG A 63 24.17 7.90 4.70
CA ARG A 63 23.66 6.64 4.16
C ARG A 63 24.74 5.86 3.40
N TYR A 64 25.57 6.54 2.62
CA TYR A 64 26.72 5.94 1.95
C TYR A 64 27.72 5.34 2.95
N ASN A 65 28.04 6.08 4.02
CA ASN A 65 28.93 5.58 5.07
C ASN A 65 28.38 4.32 5.74
N ALA A 66 27.06 4.23 5.93
CA ALA A 66 26.42 3.05 6.50
C ALA A 66 26.31 1.88 5.50
N GLU A 67 25.88 2.14 4.26
CA GLU A 67 25.36 1.10 3.36
C GLU A 67 26.05 1.01 1.99
N GLY A 68 26.90 1.98 1.64
CA GLY A 68 27.66 2.02 0.40
C GLY A 68 26.81 2.48 -0.78
N LEU A 69 27.11 1.97 -1.98
CA LEU A 69 26.38 2.35 -3.20
C LEU A 69 24.90 1.97 -3.15
N GLU A 70 24.58 0.83 -2.53
CA GLU A 70 23.19 0.37 -2.36
C GLU A 70 22.34 1.37 -1.57
N GLY A 71 22.97 2.07 -0.62
CA GLY A 71 22.32 3.13 0.14
C GLY A 71 21.96 4.36 -0.69
N LEU A 72 22.53 4.56 -1.87
CA LEU A 72 22.30 5.76 -2.68
C LEU A 72 21.03 5.69 -3.54
N SER A 73 20.33 4.56 -3.52
CA SER A 73 19.05 4.38 -4.21
C SER A 73 17.87 4.90 -3.39
N ASP A 74 16.82 5.35 -4.08
CA ASP A 74 15.55 5.68 -3.41
C ASP A 74 14.93 4.40 -2.82
N ARG A 75 14.54 4.46 -1.54
CA ARG A 75 13.80 3.38 -0.88
C ARG A 75 12.31 3.64 -1.04
N ARG A 76 11.58 2.61 -1.45
CA ARG A 76 10.12 2.64 -1.37
C ARG A 76 9.72 2.55 0.10
N SER A 77 9.13 3.62 0.64
CA SER A 77 8.55 3.56 1.97
C SER A 77 7.50 2.44 2.02
N PRO A 78 7.44 1.63 3.10
CA PRO A 78 6.51 0.51 3.22
C PRO A 78 5.02 0.91 3.18
N GLY A 79 4.74 2.22 3.08
CA GLY A 79 3.40 2.78 3.09
C GLY A 79 2.86 2.93 4.51
N PRO A 80 1.63 3.43 4.65
CA PRO A 80 0.99 3.57 5.94
C PRO A 80 0.76 2.19 6.58
N ARG A 81 0.91 2.12 7.90
CA ARG A 81 0.61 0.90 8.67
C ARG A 81 -0.86 0.48 8.41
N PRO A 82 -1.12 -0.81 8.15
CA PRO A 82 -2.49 -1.30 7.98
C PRO A 82 -3.35 -0.96 9.22
N ARG A 83 -4.62 -0.60 8.99
CA ARG A 83 -5.55 -0.26 10.07
C ARG A 83 -5.95 -1.46 10.95
N LEU A 84 -5.91 -2.66 10.38
CA LEU A 84 -6.16 -3.91 11.10
C LEU A 84 -4.90 -4.76 11.09
N SER A 85 -4.57 -5.33 12.24
CA SER A 85 -3.51 -6.33 12.37
C SER A 85 -3.87 -7.62 11.61
N PRO A 86 -2.90 -8.50 11.32
CA PRO A 86 -3.18 -9.80 10.71
C PRO A 86 -4.21 -10.63 11.51
N GLU A 87 -4.13 -10.58 12.84
CA GLU A 87 -5.02 -11.30 13.75
C GLU A 87 -6.45 -10.73 13.69
N GLN A 88 -6.57 -9.40 13.72
CA GLN A 88 -7.86 -8.71 13.58
C GLN A 88 -8.50 -8.98 12.20
N LYS A 89 -7.70 -9.08 11.14
CA LYS A 89 -8.18 -9.46 9.81
C LYS A 89 -8.68 -10.90 9.78
N ALA A 90 -7.97 -11.83 10.39
CA ALA A 90 -8.40 -13.23 10.48
C ALA A 90 -9.70 -13.35 11.27
N GLU A 91 -9.83 -12.61 12.36
CA GLU A 91 -11.05 -12.57 13.18
C GLU A 91 -12.23 -11.92 12.46
N LEU A 92 -12.01 -10.81 11.75
CA LEU A 92 -13.01 -10.24 10.85
C LEU A 92 -13.48 -11.26 9.81
N GLY A 93 -12.55 -12.05 9.25
CA GLY A 93 -12.87 -13.13 8.33
C GLY A 93 -13.81 -14.17 8.94
N ARG A 94 -13.51 -14.63 10.17
CA ARG A 94 -14.38 -15.57 10.90
C ARG A 94 -15.77 -15.00 11.15
N MET A 95 -15.85 -13.76 11.66
CA MET A 95 -17.14 -13.08 11.92
C MET A 95 -18.00 -12.95 10.65
N VAL A 96 -17.38 -12.71 9.50
CA VAL A 96 -18.09 -12.61 8.23
C VAL A 96 -18.59 -13.97 7.76
N LEU A 97 -17.83 -15.04 7.99
CA LEU A 97 -18.20 -16.42 7.64
C LEU A 97 -19.30 -16.98 8.54
N GLU A 98 -19.21 -16.75 9.85
CA GLU A 98 -20.22 -17.15 10.84
C GLU A 98 -21.56 -16.44 10.58
N GLY A 99 -21.51 -15.24 10.01
CA GLY A 99 -22.69 -14.42 9.78
C GLY A 99 -23.13 -13.66 11.03
N PRO A 100 -24.13 -12.78 10.90
CA PRO A 100 -24.69 -12.08 12.05
C PRO A 100 -25.58 -12.99 12.89
N ASP A 101 -25.60 -12.75 14.20
CA ASP A 101 -26.59 -13.33 15.10
C ASP A 101 -27.86 -12.46 15.05
N PRO A 102 -29.02 -12.95 14.56
CA PRO A 102 -30.22 -12.14 14.46
C PRO A 102 -30.71 -11.57 15.79
N ALA A 103 -30.47 -12.24 16.92
CA ALA A 103 -30.90 -11.79 18.24
C ALA A 103 -30.04 -10.64 18.77
N VAL A 104 -28.73 -10.66 18.47
CA VAL A 104 -27.77 -9.64 18.94
C VAL A 104 -27.61 -8.50 17.93
N ASP A 105 -27.56 -8.83 16.64
CA ASP A 105 -27.20 -7.93 15.55
C ASP A 105 -28.42 -7.37 14.81
N GLY A 106 -29.60 -7.96 15.02
CA GLY A 106 -30.86 -7.51 14.42
C GLY A 106 -30.91 -7.61 12.89
N VAL A 107 -29.98 -8.33 12.27
CA VAL A 107 -29.87 -8.50 10.83
C VAL A 107 -29.59 -9.95 10.47
N VAL A 108 -30.18 -10.42 9.37
CA VAL A 108 -29.95 -11.78 8.83
C VAL A 108 -28.73 -11.86 7.91
N ARG A 109 -28.17 -10.71 7.51
CA ARG A 109 -26.97 -10.62 6.67
C ARG A 109 -26.12 -9.41 7.04
N TRP A 110 -24.81 -9.58 6.99
CA TRP A 110 -23.89 -8.48 7.19
C TRP A 110 -24.05 -7.41 6.10
N ARG A 111 -24.31 -6.18 6.54
CA ARG A 111 -24.07 -4.97 5.74
C ARG A 111 -22.71 -4.40 6.13
N ARG A 112 -22.03 -3.71 5.21
CA ARG A 112 -20.71 -3.09 5.51
C ARG A 112 -20.77 -2.11 6.67
N VAL A 113 -21.86 -1.34 6.79
CA VAL A 113 -22.11 -0.44 7.94
C VAL A 113 -22.25 -1.21 9.26
N GLY A 114 -22.82 -2.43 9.23
CA GLY A 114 -22.90 -3.29 10.42
C GLY A 114 -21.52 -3.80 10.84
N LEU A 115 -20.74 -4.27 9.85
CA LEU A 115 -19.35 -4.70 10.07
C LEU A 115 -18.45 -3.55 10.53
N GLN A 116 -18.67 -2.32 10.04
CA GLN A 116 -17.98 -1.13 10.52
C GLN A 116 -18.17 -0.95 12.03
N ARG A 117 -19.43 -0.99 12.49
CA ARG A 117 -19.76 -0.87 13.93
C ARG A 117 -19.15 -2.01 14.75
N LYS A 118 -19.16 -3.24 14.24
CA LYS A 118 -18.53 -4.39 14.91
C LYS A 118 -17.01 -4.27 14.99
N ILE A 119 -16.36 -3.83 13.93
CA ILE A 119 -14.92 -3.57 13.89
C ILE A 119 -14.55 -2.51 14.93
N GLU A 120 -15.31 -1.42 15.00
CA GLU A 120 -15.08 -0.36 15.97
C GLU A 120 -15.31 -0.86 17.41
N ALA A 121 -16.42 -1.56 17.67
CA ALA A 121 -16.74 -2.08 19.00
C ALA A 121 -15.76 -3.16 19.48
N ARG A 122 -15.27 -4.02 18.58
CA ARG A 122 -14.42 -5.17 18.94
C ARG A 122 -12.94 -4.87 18.92
N PHE A 123 -12.48 -3.99 18.03
CA PHE A 123 -11.06 -3.70 17.84
C PHE A 123 -10.69 -2.24 18.19
N GLY A 124 -11.66 -1.37 18.46
CA GLY A 124 -11.41 0.06 18.70
C GLY A 124 -10.96 0.81 17.43
N VAL A 125 -11.13 0.22 16.25
CA VAL A 125 -10.63 0.78 14.99
C VAL A 125 -11.77 1.41 14.18
N ALA A 126 -11.89 2.73 14.25
CA ALA A 126 -12.80 3.47 13.38
C ALA A 126 -12.29 3.51 11.93
N MET A 127 -13.15 3.15 10.97
CA MET A 127 -12.87 3.27 9.54
C MET A 127 -14.13 3.50 8.72
N HIS A 128 -14.00 4.20 7.60
CA HIS A 128 -15.11 4.44 6.68
C HIS A 128 -15.66 3.13 6.08
N GLU A 129 -16.97 3.05 5.80
CA GLU A 129 -17.64 1.86 5.23
C GLU A 129 -16.94 1.32 3.96
N ARG A 130 -16.49 2.22 3.07
CA ARG A 130 -15.71 1.85 1.87
C ARG A 130 -14.42 1.10 2.21
N THR A 131 -13.76 1.44 3.32
CA THR A 131 -12.55 0.76 3.80
C THR A 131 -12.88 -0.65 4.29
N VAL A 132 -14.01 -0.84 4.98
CA VAL A 132 -14.51 -2.19 5.33
C VAL A 132 -14.67 -3.03 4.07
N GLY A 133 -15.28 -2.47 3.02
CA GLY A 133 -15.38 -3.13 1.71
C GLY A 133 -14.03 -3.55 1.12
N LYS A 134 -12.99 -2.72 1.26
CA LYS A 134 -11.62 -3.06 0.83
C LYS A 134 -11.02 -4.19 1.68
N GLN A 135 -11.25 -4.20 3.00
CA GLN A 135 -10.79 -5.30 3.86
C GLN A 135 -11.43 -6.63 3.47
N LEU A 136 -12.76 -6.62 3.22
CA LEU A 136 -13.47 -7.82 2.77
C LEU A 136 -12.94 -8.34 1.43
N ALA A 137 -12.70 -7.46 0.47
CA ALA A 137 -12.12 -7.84 -0.82
C ALA A 137 -10.70 -8.40 -0.68
N ALA A 138 -9.87 -7.80 0.19
CA ALA A 138 -8.52 -8.28 0.48
C ALA A 138 -8.51 -9.66 1.17
N LEU A 139 -9.57 -9.97 1.93
CA LEU A 139 -9.82 -11.29 2.53
C LEU A 139 -10.48 -12.29 1.57
N GLY A 140 -10.73 -11.91 0.31
CA GLY A 140 -11.32 -12.78 -0.71
C GLY A 140 -12.85 -12.84 -0.71
N PHE A 141 -13.54 -12.12 0.18
CA PHE A 141 -15.00 -12.10 0.19
C PHE A 141 -15.56 -11.34 -1.01
N ARG A 142 -16.59 -11.93 -1.63
CA ARG A 142 -17.37 -11.30 -2.70
C ARG A 142 -18.82 -11.19 -2.28
N ARG A 143 -19.48 -10.11 -2.72
CA ARG A 143 -20.92 -9.95 -2.54
C ARG A 143 -21.63 -10.96 -3.43
N LEU A 144 -22.20 -11.99 -2.82
CA LEU A 144 -23.15 -12.88 -3.50
C LEU A 144 -24.50 -12.19 -3.56
N SER A 145 -25.02 -12.01 -4.78
CA SER A 145 -26.39 -11.59 -5.02
C SER A 145 -27.18 -12.81 -5.45
N VAL A 146 -28.38 -12.99 -4.90
CA VAL A 146 -29.32 -14.00 -5.39
C VAL A 146 -29.61 -13.69 -6.86
N ARG A 147 -29.57 -14.72 -7.73
CA ARG A 147 -30.04 -14.59 -9.11
C ARG A 147 -31.58 -14.51 -9.07
N PRO A 148 -32.25 -13.62 -9.82
CA PRO A 148 -33.69 -13.37 -9.70
C PRO A 148 -34.63 -14.50 -10.16
N GLN A 149 -34.16 -15.74 -10.28
CA GLN A 149 -35.00 -16.86 -10.74
C GLN A 149 -35.37 -17.77 -9.59
N HIS A 150 -36.67 -17.91 -9.37
CA HIS A 150 -37.24 -18.83 -8.40
C HIS A 150 -37.05 -20.28 -8.89
N PRO A 151 -36.57 -21.23 -8.06
CA PRO A 151 -36.32 -22.62 -8.48
C PRO A 151 -37.55 -23.38 -9.01
N LYS A 152 -38.76 -22.95 -8.61
CA LYS A 152 -40.04 -23.48 -9.13
C LYS A 152 -40.65 -22.61 -10.24
N SER A 153 -39.84 -21.76 -10.87
CA SER A 153 -40.28 -20.96 -12.01
C SER A 153 -40.40 -21.88 -13.22
N ASP A 154 -41.62 -22.26 -13.56
CA ASP A 154 -41.94 -22.93 -14.82
C ASP A 154 -42.16 -21.88 -15.91
N PRO A 155 -41.22 -21.70 -16.85
CA PRO A 155 -41.36 -20.74 -17.94
C PRO A 155 -42.54 -21.07 -18.87
N GLU A 156 -42.94 -22.33 -19.00
CA GLU A 156 -44.08 -22.73 -19.83
C GLU A 156 -45.40 -22.33 -19.16
N ALA A 157 -45.54 -22.54 -17.84
CA ALA A 157 -46.69 -22.08 -17.08
C ALA A 157 -46.83 -20.54 -17.08
N GLN A 158 -45.70 -19.81 -17.09
CA GLN A 158 -45.70 -18.34 -17.18
C GLN A 158 -46.13 -17.84 -18.57
N GLU A 159 -45.70 -18.50 -19.65
CA GLU A 159 -46.12 -18.16 -21.01
C GLU A 159 -47.58 -18.56 -21.29
N ALA A 160 -48.04 -19.69 -20.74
CA ALA A 160 -49.45 -20.07 -20.81
C ALA A 160 -50.33 -19.01 -20.11
N PHE A 161 -49.98 -18.59 -18.89
CA PHE A 161 -50.72 -17.55 -18.17
C PHE A 161 -50.78 -16.23 -18.95
N LYS A 162 -49.68 -15.81 -19.60
CA LYS A 162 -49.65 -14.58 -20.44
C LYS A 162 -50.54 -14.68 -21.69
N LYS A 163 -50.71 -15.87 -22.26
CA LYS A 163 -51.58 -16.10 -23.44
C LYS A 163 -53.05 -16.27 -23.07
N THR A 164 -53.36 -16.78 -21.87
CA THR A 164 -54.74 -17.08 -21.44
C THR A 164 -55.35 -15.97 -20.58
N SER A 165 -54.57 -14.99 -20.12
CA SER A 165 -55.12 -13.83 -19.40
C SER A 165 -55.94 -12.95 -20.35
N LEU A 166 -57.25 -12.89 -20.15
CA LEU A 166 -58.11 -11.85 -20.73
C LEU A 166 -57.58 -10.49 -20.25
N ARG A 167 -57.11 -9.66 -21.19
CA ARG A 167 -56.90 -8.24 -20.91
C ARG A 167 -58.26 -7.62 -20.57
N PRO A 168 -58.41 -6.86 -19.47
CA PRO A 168 -59.54 -5.95 -19.31
C PRO A 168 -59.49 -4.83 -20.36
#